data_AF-A0A5P0WUH6-F1
#
_entry.id   AF-A0A5P0WUH6-F1
#
_cell.length_a   1.000
_cell.length_b   1.000
_cell.length_c   1.000
_cell.angle_alpha   90.00
_cell.angle_beta   90.00
_cell.angle_gamma   90.00
#
_symmetry.space_group_name_H-M   'P 1'
#
loop_
_entity.id
_entity.type
_entity.pdbx_description
1 polymer ?
#
loop_
_entity_poly.entity_id
_entity_poly.type
_entity_poly.pdbx_seq_one_letter_code
_entity_poly.pdbx_strand_id
1 'polypeptide(L)'
;MKRFMLIFCSLLITLGATAQSKLGSQTTKIAKDSTLIKIHDLLEDVDFRIHGLDRYKLYPTENIYNFLQLDTSTGKIDVVQWSLDDGKEGSVTLNDEDLSLETGCGTFELYPTKNMYQFILLDKVTGRKWHVQWGFEASKRWIKRIY
;
A
#
# COMPACT_ATOMS: atom_id res chain seq x y z
N MET A 1 -25.00 18.17 -86.64
CA MET A 1 -25.14 17.79 -85.21
C MET A 1 -23.81 17.28 -84.69
N LYS A 2 -23.18 18.08 -83.83
CA LYS A 2 -22.15 17.78 -82.81
C LYS A 2 -21.36 16.45 -82.97
N ARG A 3 -20.27 16.52 -83.74
CA ARG A 3 -19.07 15.70 -83.58
C ARG A 3 -17.88 16.63 -83.77
N PHE A 4 -17.31 17.16 -82.70
CA PHE A 4 -15.93 17.68 -82.64
C PHE A 4 -15.56 17.94 -81.18
N MET A 5 -14.39 17.43 -80.78
CA MET A 5 -13.65 17.66 -79.52
C MET A 5 -14.30 17.08 -78.25
N LEU A 6 -13.90 15.95 -77.65
CA LEU A 6 -12.55 15.43 -77.33
C LEU A 6 -11.63 16.52 -76.79
N ILE A 7 -11.11 16.31 -75.56
CA ILE A 7 -10.37 17.23 -74.67
C ILE A 7 -11.37 17.95 -73.73
N PHE A 8 -11.60 17.60 -72.46
CA PHE A 8 -10.63 17.52 -71.36
C PHE A 8 -11.34 16.87 -70.14
N CYS A 9 -11.46 15.55 -70.02
CA CYS A 9 -12.02 14.92 -68.80
C CYS A 9 -11.37 13.58 -68.43
N SER A 10 -10.15 13.36 -68.90
CA SER A 10 -9.37 12.15 -68.60
C SER A 10 -7.97 12.55 -68.11
N LEU A 11 -7.89 12.92 -66.83
CA LEU A 11 -6.72 12.97 -65.94
C LEU A 11 -7.37 13.01 -64.54
N LEU A 12 -7.19 12.11 -63.57
CA LEU A 12 -6.24 11.04 -63.34
C LEU A 12 -6.93 9.97 -62.50
N ILE A 13 -6.59 8.74 -62.83
CA ILE A 13 -6.84 7.52 -62.07
C ILE A 13 -5.93 7.51 -60.84
N THR A 14 -6.44 6.91 -59.76
CA THR A 14 -5.75 6.37 -58.57
C THR A 14 -5.11 7.35 -57.61
N LEU A 15 -5.55 7.31 -56.35
CA LEU A 15 -4.73 6.78 -55.25
C LEU A 15 -5.63 6.50 -54.02
N GLY A 16 -5.70 5.21 -53.66
CA GLY A 16 -6.00 4.65 -52.34
C GLY A 16 -7.09 5.29 -51.49
N ALA A 17 -8.23 4.60 -51.37
CA ALA A 17 -8.98 4.60 -50.13
C ALA A 17 -8.06 4.05 -49.02
N THR A 18 -7.39 4.94 -48.29
CA THR A 18 -6.88 4.57 -46.97
C THR A 18 -8.10 4.51 -46.07
N ALA A 19 -8.69 3.32 -45.96
CA ALA A 19 -9.36 2.94 -44.73
C ALA A 19 -8.28 3.00 -43.66
N GLN A 20 -8.14 4.15 -43.00
CA GLN A 20 -7.36 4.23 -41.78
C GLN A 20 -8.07 3.33 -40.78
N SER A 21 -7.58 2.10 -40.65
CA SER A 21 -7.72 1.35 -39.41
C SER A 21 -7.05 2.22 -38.36
N LYS A 22 -7.88 3.03 -37.70
CA LYS A 22 -7.52 3.71 -36.48
C LYS A 22 -7.31 2.59 -35.48
N LEU A 23 -6.11 2.00 -35.46
CA LEU A 23 -5.53 1.41 -34.27
C LEU A 23 -5.26 2.57 -33.32
N GLY A 24 -6.34 3.20 -32.88
CA GLY A 24 -6.33 3.82 -31.58
C GLY A 24 -5.93 2.71 -30.65
N SER A 25 -4.88 2.96 -29.87
CA SER A 25 -4.74 2.36 -28.57
C SER A 25 -6.09 2.54 -27.87
N GLN A 26 -7.00 1.60 -28.09
CA GLN A 26 -8.08 1.33 -27.17
C GLN A 26 -7.35 0.78 -25.95
N THR A 27 -6.89 1.71 -25.11
CA THR A 27 -7.02 1.46 -23.68
C THR A 27 -8.50 1.21 -23.55
N THR A 28 -8.89 -0.07 -23.51
CA THR A 28 -10.26 -0.49 -23.29
C THR A 28 -10.62 0.19 -21.97
N LYS A 29 -11.32 1.32 -22.03
CA LYS A 29 -11.98 1.88 -20.86
C LYS A 29 -12.99 0.81 -20.52
N ILE A 30 -12.58 -0.10 -19.65
CA ILE A 30 -13.46 -1.12 -19.10
C ILE A 30 -14.65 -0.32 -18.59
N ALA A 31 -15.79 -0.47 -19.25
CA ALA A 31 -17.01 0.16 -18.81
C ALA A 31 -17.24 -0.39 -17.41
N LYS A 32 -17.09 0.46 -16.39
CA LYS A 32 -17.42 0.11 -15.01
C LYS A 32 -18.93 -0.05 -14.97
N ASP A 33 -19.40 -1.23 -15.35
CA ASP A 33 -20.80 -1.59 -15.18
C ASP A 33 -21.10 -1.79 -13.68
N SER A 34 -22.39 -1.83 -13.34
CA SER A 34 -22.81 -1.99 -11.96
C SER A 34 -22.27 -3.28 -11.33
N THR A 35 -21.96 -4.30 -12.12
CA THR A 35 -21.44 -5.58 -11.65
C THR A 35 -19.97 -5.47 -11.26
N LEU A 36 -19.14 -4.84 -12.09
CA LEU A 36 -17.72 -4.62 -11.82
C LEU A 36 -17.52 -3.75 -10.57
N ILE A 37 -18.34 -2.71 -10.40
CA ILE A 37 -18.33 -1.87 -9.20
C ILE A 37 -18.65 -2.73 -7.97
N LYS A 38 -19.74 -3.52 -8.03
CA LYS A 38 -20.12 -4.42 -6.93
C LYS A 38 -19.04 -5.45 -6.59
N ILE A 39 -18.34 -5.98 -7.58
CA ILE A 39 -17.22 -6.91 -7.35
C ILE A 39 -16.07 -6.21 -6.65
N HIS A 40 -15.72 -4.98 -7.07
CA HIS A 40 -14.67 -4.22 -6.42
C HIS A 40 -15.03 -3.91 -4.96
N ASP A 41 -16.26 -3.46 -4.71
CA ASP A 41 -16.75 -3.16 -3.35
C ASP A 41 -16.73 -4.41 -2.46
N LEU A 42 -17.10 -5.58 -3.02
CA LEU A 42 -17.03 -6.86 -2.31
C LEU A 42 -15.60 -7.30 -2.01
N LEU A 43 -14.66 -7.09 -2.94
CA LEU A 43 -13.26 -7.43 -2.71
C LEU A 43 -12.63 -6.53 -1.64
N GLU A 44 -12.98 -5.24 -1.63
CA GLU A 44 -12.53 -4.29 -0.61
C GLU A 44 -13.12 -4.64 0.78
N ASP A 45 -14.40 -5.01 0.85
CA ASP A 45 -15.02 -5.51 2.10
C ASP A 45 -14.33 -6.80 2.60
N VAL A 46 -14.06 -7.75 1.69
CA VAL A 46 -13.37 -9.00 2.06
C VAL A 46 -11.95 -8.73 2.54
N ASP A 47 -11.20 -7.88 1.85
CA ASP A 47 -9.85 -7.46 2.26
C ASP A 47 -9.89 -6.80 3.65
N PHE A 48 -10.80 -5.86 3.86
CA PHE A 48 -11.01 -5.20 5.15
C PHE A 48 -11.38 -6.19 6.26
N ARG A 49 -12.23 -7.18 5.99
CA ARG A 49 -12.66 -8.15 6.99
C ARG A 49 -11.59 -9.19 7.31
N ILE A 50 -10.76 -9.56 6.34
CA ILE A 50 -9.65 -10.51 6.52
C ILE A 50 -8.46 -9.83 7.21
N HIS A 51 -8.10 -8.62 6.78
CA HIS A 51 -6.87 -7.96 7.20
C HIS A 51 -7.08 -6.79 8.18
N GLY A 52 -8.25 -6.17 8.18
CA GLY A 52 -8.55 -5.02 9.04
C GLY A 52 -8.76 -5.39 10.51
N LEU A 53 -9.22 -6.62 10.81
CA LEU A 53 -9.44 -7.06 12.19
C LEU A 53 -8.13 -7.25 12.98
N ASP A 54 -7.06 -7.68 12.31
CA ASP A 54 -5.75 -7.96 12.94
C ASP A 54 -4.65 -6.97 12.52
N ARG A 55 -5.05 -5.78 12.01
CA ARG A 55 -4.11 -4.76 11.56
C ARG A 55 -3.26 -4.21 12.70
N TYR A 56 -3.84 -3.98 13.86
CA TYR A 56 -3.10 -3.43 15.00
C TYR A 56 -2.97 -4.48 16.11
N LYS A 57 -1.74 -4.64 16.63
CA LYS A 57 -1.46 -5.54 17.74
C LYS A 57 -0.64 -4.82 18.80
N LEU A 58 -1.08 -4.90 20.05
CA LEU A 58 -0.34 -4.40 21.21
C LEU A 58 0.60 -5.48 21.73
N TYR A 59 1.87 -5.10 21.93
CA TYR A 59 2.89 -5.93 22.53
C TYR A 59 3.26 -5.35 23.91
N PRO A 60 3.15 -6.14 24.99
CA PRO A 60 3.54 -5.67 26.32
C PRO A 60 5.06 -5.47 26.36
N THR A 61 5.49 -4.46 27.13
CA THR A 61 6.90 -4.31 27.53
C THR A 61 7.07 -4.80 28.97
N GLU A 62 8.31 -4.94 29.45
CA GLU A 62 8.54 -5.24 30.87
C GLU A 62 8.11 -4.09 31.79
N ASN A 63 8.08 -2.86 31.27
CA ASN A 63 7.45 -1.76 31.99
C ASN A 63 5.93 -1.86 31.83
N ILE A 64 5.25 -2.22 32.91
CA ILE A 64 3.81 -2.49 32.91
C ILE A 64 2.93 -1.34 32.38
N TYR A 65 3.42 -0.10 32.40
CA TYR A 65 2.70 1.08 31.92
C TYR A 65 2.78 1.25 30.40
N ASN A 66 3.63 0.48 29.72
CA ASN A 66 4.01 0.72 28.33
C ASN A 66 3.76 -0.49 27.44
N PHE A 67 3.19 -0.23 26.28
CA PHE A 67 3.00 -1.16 25.18
C PHE A 67 3.63 -0.61 23.90
N LEU A 68 3.95 -1.51 22.97
CA LEU A 68 4.21 -1.16 21.58
C LEU A 68 2.99 -1.53 20.75
N GLN A 69 2.33 -0.56 20.16
CA GLN A 69 1.31 -0.79 19.15
C GLN A 69 1.98 -0.93 17.80
N LEU A 70 1.85 -2.10 17.18
CA LEU A 70 2.35 -2.39 15.84
C LEU A 70 1.20 -2.37 14.84
N ASP A 71 1.35 -1.61 13.76
CA ASP A 71 0.61 -1.85 12.52
C ASP A 71 1.24 -3.04 11.80
N THR A 72 0.59 -4.19 11.86
CA THR A 72 1.08 -5.47 11.34
C THR A 72 1.15 -5.50 9.82
N SER A 73 0.51 -4.56 9.11
CA SER A 73 0.62 -4.45 7.66
C SER A 73 1.80 -3.60 7.22
N THR A 74 2.05 -2.47 7.88
CA THR A 74 3.06 -1.49 7.46
C THR A 74 4.37 -1.57 8.25
N GLY A 75 4.35 -2.16 9.45
CA GLY A 75 5.50 -2.15 10.36
C GLY A 75 5.68 -0.82 11.12
N LYS A 76 4.69 0.09 11.06
CA LYS A 76 4.66 1.30 11.87
C LYS A 76 4.45 0.97 13.34
N ILE A 77 5.11 1.71 14.21
CA ILE A 77 5.12 1.44 15.66
C ILE A 77 4.88 2.72 16.43
N ASP A 78 3.91 2.68 17.34
CA ASP A 78 3.72 3.68 18.39
C ASP A 78 4.04 3.07 19.77
N VAL A 79 4.66 3.86 20.65
CA VAL A 79 4.72 3.54 22.09
C VAL A 79 3.44 4.06 22.72
N VAL A 80 2.72 3.21 23.44
CA VAL A 80 1.46 3.53 24.12
C VAL A 80 1.67 3.44 25.62
N GLN A 81 1.31 4.51 26.34
CA GLN A 81 1.35 4.59 27.79
C GLN A 81 -0.05 4.67 28.38
N TRP A 82 -0.31 3.89 29.43
CA TRP A 82 -1.50 3.99 30.25
C TRP A 82 -1.13 4.39 31.70
N SER A 83 -2.08 4.98 32.41
CA SER A 83 -1.89 5.50 33.75
C SER A 83 -3.23 5.63 34.47
N LEU A 84 -3.23 5.55 35.81
CA LEU A 84 -4.41 5.91 36.62
C LEU A 84 -4.48 7.42 36.90
N ASP A 85 -3.37 8.13 36.69
CA ASP A 85 -3.30 9.58 36.83
C ASP A 85 -3.72 10.28 35.52
N ASP A 86 -4.61 11.26 35.64
CA ASP A 86 -5.06 12.10 34.52
C ASP A 86 -3.89 12.79 33.81
N GLY A 87 -3.94 12.80 32.48
CA GLY A 87 -2.96 13.47 31.62
C GLY A 87 -1.61 12.77 31.48
N LYS A 88 -1.46 11.55 32.00
CA LYS A 88 -0.26 10.71 31.82
C LYS A 88 -0.47 9.53 30.86
N GLU A 89 -1.64 9.46 30.22
CA GLU A 89 -1.94 8.52 29.15
C GLU A 89 -1.61 9.16 27.80
N GLY A 90 -1.19 8.34 26.84
CA GLY A 90 -0.95 8.83 25.49
C GLY A 90 -0.11 7.89 24.65
N SER A 91 0.26 8.36 23.47
CA SER A 91 1.13 7.63 22.57
C SER A 91 2.18 8.54 21.94
N VAL A 92 3.28 7.94 21.52
CA VAL A 92 4.30 8.63 20.74
C VAL A 92 4.85 7.71 19.65
N THR A 93 4.98 8.23 18.44
CA THR A 93 5.42 7.45 17.29
C THR A 93 6.89 7.08 17.37
N LEU A 94 7.18 5.78 17.34
CA LEU A 94 8.54 5.24 17.27
C LEU A 94 9.01 5.15 15.82
N ASN A 95 8.14 4.66 14.95
CA ASN A 95 8.40 4.54 13.52
C ASN A 95 7.12 4.83 12.72
N ASP A 96 7.18 5.81 11.82
CA ASP A 96 6.11 6.13 10.86
C ASP A 96 6.47 5.69 9.42
N GLU A 97 7.64 5.10 9.20
CA GLU A 97 8.02 4.57 7.90
C GLU A 97 7.20 3.31 7.60
N ASP A 98 6.59 3.27 6.41
CA ASP A 98 5.99 2.05 5.89
C ASP A 98 7.11 1.13 5.38
N LEU A 99 7.30 0.03 6.10
CA LEU A 99 8.32 -0.98 5.82
C LEU A 99 7.80 -2.06 4.89
N SER A 100 6.49 -2.06 4.59
CA SER A 100 5.88 -3.00 3.66
C SER A 100 6.44 -2.75 2.26
N LEU A 101 6.80 -3.83 1.56
CA LEU A 101 7.17 -3.76 0.15
C LEU A 101 5.95 -4.16 -0.69
N GLU A 102 4.78 -3.60 -0.37
CA GLU A 102 3.50 -3.98 -0.98
C GLU A 102 3.21 -5.50 -0.87
N THR A 103 3.77 -6.13 0.17
CA THR A 103 3.77 -7.59 0.36
C THR A 103 2.46 -8.11 0.96
N GLY A 104 1.54 -7.21 1.32
CA GLY A 104 0.25 -7.53 1.94
C GLY A 104 0.21 -7.24 3.46
N CYS A 105 -0.98 -7.32 4.03
CA CYS A 105 -1.26 -7.01 5.44
C CYS A 105 -0.93 -8.17 6.40
N GLY A 106 -0.59 -7.86 7.66
CA GLY A 106 -0.44 -8.86 8.72
C GLY A 106 0.93 -9.58 8.77
N THR A 107 1.94 -9.04 8.11
CA THR A 107 3.24 -9.69 7.92
C THR A 107 4.24 -9.38 9.03
N PHE A 108 4.08 -8.26 9.75
CA PHE A 108 5.02 -7.81 10.76
C PHE A 108 4.71 -8.35 12.17
N GLU A 109 5.75 -8.75 12.90
CA GLU A 109 5.65 -9.21 14.29
C GLU A 109 6.85 -8.76 15.12
N LEU A 110 6.58 -8.36 16.37
CA LEU A 110 7.60 -7.95 17.34
C LEU A 110 7.96 -9.13 18.27
N TYR A 111 9.26 -9.33 18.46
CA TYR A 111 9.82 -10.33 19.36
C TYR A 111 10.63 -9.65 20.46
N PRO A 112 10.30 -9.87 21.75
CA PRO A 112 11.04 -9.26 22.85
C PRO A 112 12.45 -9.82 22.95
N THR A 113 13.39 -8.99 23.37
CA THR A 113 14.74 -9.43 23.77
C THR A 113 14.84 -9.49 25.30
N LYS A 114 16.00 -9.89 25.83
CA LYS A 114 16.28 -9.79 27.27
C LYS A 114 16.47 -8.36 27.77
N ASN A 115 16.64 -7.39 26.87
CA ASN A 115 16.69 -5.99 27.23
C ASN A 115 15.28 -5.41 27.12
N MET A 116 14.76 -4.88 28.22
CA MET A 116 13.39 -4.35 28.32
C MET A 116 13.05 -3.28 27.27
N TYR A 117 14.05 -2.57 26.74
CA TYR A 117 13.87 -1.50 25.76
C TYR A 117 13.98 -1.98 24.31
N GLN A 118 14.30 -3.25 24.07
CA GLN A 118 14.71 -3.73 22.75
C GLN A 118 13.85 -4.91 22.26
N PHE A 119 13.44 -4.81 21.01
CA PHE A 119 12.67 -5.82 20.28
C PHE A 119 13.31 -6.09 18.92
N ILE A 120 12.99 -7.24 18.34
CA ILE A 120 13.24 -7.54 16.94
C ILE A 120 11.91 -7.47 16.20
N LEU A 121 11.80 -6.58 15.21
CA LEU A 121 10.70 -6.59 14.26
C LEU A 121 11.06 -7.56 13.14
N LEU A 122 10.17 -8.50 12.83
CA LEU A 122 10.30 -9.46 11.74
C LEU A 122 9.17 -9.25 10.74
N ASP A 123 9.53 -9.07 9.47
CA ASP A 123 8.63 -9.31 8.35
C ASP A 123 8.61 -10.81 8.08
N LYS A 124 7.49 -11.46 8.40
CA LYS A 124 7.32 -12.92 8.31
C LYS A 124 7.25 -13.43 6.88
N VAL A 125 7.01 -12.56 5.89
CA VAL A 125 6.96 -12.94 4.48
C VAL A 125 8.35 -12.93 3.87
N THR A 126 9.10 -11.85 4.10
CA THR A 126 10.40 -11.66 3.44
C THR A 126 11.60 -12.07 4.29
N GLY A 127 11.41 -12.33 5.59
CA GLY A 127 12.48 -12.63 6.55
C GLY A 127 13.34 -11.42 6.92
N ARG A 128 12.95 -10.23 6.45
CA ARG A 128 13.58 -8.95 6.76
C ARG A 128 13.36 -8.64 8.24
N LYS A 129 14.39 -8.12 8.89
CA LYS A 129 14.37 -7.91 10.34
C LYS A 129 15.02 -6.60 10.73
N TRP A 130 14.49 -5.97 11.76
CA TRP A 130 14.98 -4.72 12.29
C TRP A 130 15.18 -4.83 13.80
N HIS A 131 16.22 -4.17 14.29
CA HIS A 131 16.40 -3.93 15.71
C HIS A 131 15.58 -2.68 16.07
N VAL A 132 14.68 -2.83 17.03
CA VAL A 132 13.80 -1.76 17.54
C VAL A 132 14.23 -1.42 18.95
N GLN A 133 14.42 -0.13 19.24
CA GLN A 133 14.56 0.38 20.59
C GLN A 133 13.45 1.40 20.87
N TRP A 134 12.78 1.24 22.02
CA TRP A 134 11.74 2.15 22.47
C TRP A 134 12.17 2.97 23.69
N GLY A 135 11.52 4.12 23.85
CA GLY A 135 11.71 5.07 24.94
C GLY A 135 10.83 6.31 24.71
N PHE A 136 10.81 7.28 25.61
CA PHE A 136 10.06 8.52 25.38
C PHE A 136 10.91 9.61 24.71
N GLU A 137 12.19 9.65 25.04
CA GLU A 137 13.15 10.55 24.40
C GLU A 137 13.36 10.17 22.93
N ALA A 138 13.42 11.17 22.05
CA ALA A 138 13.63 10.96 20.61
C ALA A 138 14.94 10.21 20.32
N SER A 139 16.01 10.49 21.08
CA SER A 139 17.31 9.79 20.96
C SER A 139 17.27 8.33 21.41
N LYS A 140 16.24 7.93 22.16
CA LYS A 140 16.07 6.56 22.67
C LYS A 140 15.02 5.76 21.90
N ARG A 141 14.42 6.34 20.85
CA ARG A 141 13.50 5.68 19.92
C ARG A 141 14.13 5.58 18.56
N TRP A 142 14.33 4.35 18.09
CA TRP A 142 14.83 4.12 16.74
C TRP A 142 14.53 2.72 16.27
N ILE A 143 14.56 2.57 14.96
CA ILE A 143 14.51 1.30 14.26
C ILE A 143 15.70 1.23 13.30
N LYS A 144 16.36 0.08 13.24
CA LYS A 144 17.53 -0.13 12.38
C LYS A 144 17.45 -1.48 11.68
N ARG A 145 17.63 -1.47 10.37
CA ARG A 145 17.66 -2.71 9.58
C ARG A 145 18.85 -3.60 9.94
N ILE A 146 18.61 -4.90 10.04
CA ILE A 146 19.64 -5.93 10.20
C ILE A 146 19.81 -6.64 8.84
N TYR A 147 21.05 -6.76 8.37
CA TYR A 147 21.44 -7.44 7.12
C TYR A 147 22.11 -8.77 7.45
#